data_AF-A0A0B6X6X2-F1
#
_entry.id   AF-A0A0B6X6X2-F1
#
_cell.length_a   1.000
_cell.length_b   1.000
_cell.length_c   1.000
_cell.angle_alpha   90.00
_cell.angle_beta   90.00
_cell.angle_gamma   90.00
#
_symmetry.space_group_name_H-M   'P 1'
#
loop_
_entity.id
_entity.type
_entity.pdbx_description
1 polymer ?
#
loop_
_entity_poly.entity_id
_entity_poly.type
_entity_poly.pdbx_seq_one_letter_code
_entity_poly.pdbx_strand_id
1 'polypeptide(L)'
;MLLSPKQFRNFRLTLLLSHEKPVSKVRMIRELNCSEPTLTRALRELRDLYCADIRFSKMGNTYQLVDKGTLTKKDVRRIEELLIQNNSLKAEEAISHVFLDKEKKKPVSLSLRMSVIRKIDGLANRLETTRSDVVEMVVDRFMETLQKEAMDVGSQKR
;
A
#
# COMPACT_ATOMS: atom_id res chain seq x y z
N MET A 1 6.32 -5.94 11.92
CA MET A 1 5.14 -6.57 11.27
C MET A 1 4.22 -5.47 10.79
N LEU A 2 3.79 -5.51 9.53
CA LEU A 2 2.81 -4.56 9.02
C LEU A 2 1.41 -4.90 9.58
N LEU A 3 0.73 -3.89 10.11
CA LEU A 3 -0.64 -4.01 10.58
C LEU A 3 -1.59 -4.01 9.37
N SER A 4 -2.55 -4.93 9.37
CA SER A 4 -3.67 -4.85 8.43
C SER A 4 -4.45 -3.54 8.63
N PRO A 5 -5.19 -3.06 7.61
CA PRO A 5 -6.01 -1.85 7.73
C PRO A 5 -7.00 -1.90 8.91
N LYS A 6 -7.54 -3.09 9.22
CA LYS A 6 -8.41 -3.29 10.38
C LYS A 6 -7.66 -3.16 11.70
N GLN A 7 -6.51 -3.83 11.85
CA GLN A 7 -5.69 -3.75 13.07
C GLN A 7 -5.22 -2.32 13.32
N PHE A 8 -4.69 -1.65 12.30
CA PHE A 8 -4.25 -0.26 12.39
C PHE A 8 -5.38 0.66 12.91
N ARG A 9 -6.59 0.52 12.34
CA ARG A 9 -7.75 1.30 12.76
C ARG A 9 -8.13 1.02 14.22
N ASN A 10 -8.21 -0.25 14.61
CA ASN A 10 -8.61 -0.62 15.98
C ASN A 10 -7.58 -0.15 17.02
N PHE A 11 -6.28 -0.25 16.70
CA PHE A 11 -5.20 0.26 17.54
C PHE A 11 -5.22 1.78 17.65
N ARG A 12 -5.40 2.48 16.54
CA ARG A 12 -5.52 3.94 16.53
C ARG A 12 -6.75 4.42 17.31
N LEU A 13 -7.89 3.73 17.16
CA LEU A 13 -9.11 4.00 17.92
C LEU A 13 -8.89 3.81 19.43
N THR A 14 -8.24 2.71 19.81
CA THR A 14 -7.91 2.41 21.21
C THR A 14 -7.05 3.51 21.81
N LEU A 15 -6.00 3.95 21.10
CA LEU A 15 -5.12 5.02 21.55
C LEU A 15 -5.89 6.35 21.71
N LEU A 16 -6.73 6.72 20.73
CA LEU A 16 -7.53 7.94 20.77
C LEU A 16 -8.45 8.02 22.01
N LEU A 17 -9.05 6.90 22.38
CA LEU A 17 -9.99 6.82 23.51
C LEU A 17 -9.30 6.55 24.87
N SER A 18 -8.07 6.05 24.88
CA SER A 18 -7.33 5.68 26.10
C SER A 18 -7.06 6.85 27.05
N HIS A 19 -7.19 8.09 26.58
CA HIS A 19 -7.02 9.30 27.37
C HIS A 19 -8.28 9.70 28.14
N GLU A 20 -9.38 8.94 28.04
CA GLU A 20 -10.66 9.16 28.75
C GLU A 20 -11.32 10.53 28.48
N LYS A 21 -10.80 11.30 27.52
CA LYS A 21 -11.37 12.58 27.07
C LYS A 21 -12.37 12.35 25.95
N PRO A 22 -13.46 13.16 25.87
CA PRO A 22 -14.36 13.13 24.73
C PRO A 22 -13.63 13.44 23.41
N VAL A 23 -13.86 12.61 22.39
CA VAL A 23 -13.33 12.78 21.04
C VAL A 23 -14.51 12.95 20.07
N SER A 24 -14.49 13.98 19.23
CA SER A 24 -15.60 14.21 18.30
C SER A 24 -15.66 13.12 17.23
N LYS A 25 -16.87 12.71 16.86
CA LYS A 25 -17.12 11.71 15.82
C LYS A 25 -16.45 12.07 14.49
N VAL A 26 -16.48 13.35 14.11
CA VAL A 26 -15.83 13.86 12.90
C VAL A 26 -14.32 13.66 12.96
N ARG A 27 -13.69 13.96 14.10
CA ARG A 27 -12.25 13.73 14.30
C ARG A 27 -11.92 12.25 14.21
N MET A 28 -12.73 11.37 14.81
CA MET A 28 -12.51 9.93 14.75
C MET A 28 -12.61 9.39 13.32
N ILE A 29 -13.64 9.79 12.57
CA ILE A 29 -13.81 9.40 11.16
C ILE A 29 -12.59 9.80 10.32
N ARG A 30 -12.10 11.04 10.52
CA ARG A 30 -10.92 11.56 9.81
C ARG A 30 -9.64 10.83 10.20
N GLU A 31 -9.35 10.68 11.50
CA GLU A 31 -8.11 10.04 11.96
C GLU A 31 -8.05 8.53 11.65
N LEU A 32 -9.22 7.88 11.58
CA LEU A 32 -9.33 6.46 11.26
C LEU A 32 -9.56 6.19 9.76
N ASN A 33 -9.74 7.26 8.96
CA ASN A 33 -10.07 7.23 7.54
C ASN A 33 -11.15 6.19 7.20
N CYS A 34 -12.31 6.26 7.87
CA CYS A 34 -13.35 5.26 7.73
C CYS A 34 -14.76 5.86 7.74
N SER A 35 -15.73 5.15 7.14
CA SER A 35 -17.13 5.56 7.15
C SER A 35 -17.75 5.44 8.55
N GLU A 36 -18.86 6.14 8.78
CA GLU A 36 -19.59 6.06 10.04
C GLU A 36 -20.02 4.62 10.44
N PRO A 37 -20.57 3.78 9.55
CA PRO A 37 -20.87 2.39 9.89
C PRO A 37 -19.63 1.60 10.33
N THR A 38 -18.47 1.91 9.75
CA THR A 38 -17.19 1.28 10.10
C THR A 38 -16.72 1.72 11.48
N LEU A 39 -16.87 3.00 11.81
CA LEU A 39 -16.60 3.52 13.15
C LEU A 39 -17.47 2.82 14.20
N THR A 40 -18.78 2.70 13.96
CA THR A 40 -19.71 2.02 14.89
C THR A 40 -19.31 0.56 15.14
N ARG A 41 -18.88 -0.16 14.10
CA ARG A 41 -18.37 -1.53 14.23
C ARG A 41 -17.07 -1.58 15.04
N ALA A 42 -16.10 -0.71 14.75
CA ALA A 42 -14.83 -0.68 15.47
C ALA A 42 -15.01 -0.32 16.96
N LEU A 43 -15.93 0.61 17.27
CA LEU A 43 -16.31 0.94 18.64
C LEU A 43 -16.91 -0.26 19.38
N ARG A 44 -17.77 -1.05 18.72
CA ARG A 44 -18.32 -2.28 19.29
C ARG A 44 -17.24 -3.31 19.56
N GLU A 45 -16.38 -3.57 18.57
CA GLU A 45 -15.25 -4.50 18.72
C GLU A 45 -14.33 -4.12 19.90
N LEU A 46 -14.08 -2.83 20.12
CA LEU A 46 -13.28 -2.36 21.27
C LEU A 46 -13.99 -2.64 22.61
N ARG A 47 -15.31 -2.35 22.69
CA ARG A 47 -16.09 -2.65 23.90
C ARG A 47 -16.06 -4.14 24.21
N ASP A 48 -16.27 -4.97 23.20
CA ASP A 48 -16.31 -6.42 23.36
C ASP A 48 -14.94 -6.97 23.77
N LEU A 49 -13.85 -6.48 23.15
CA LEU A 49 -12.49 -6.93 23.41
C LEU A 49 -12.01 -6.60 24.83
N TYR A 50 -12.31 -5.40 25.32
CA TYR A 50 -11.83 -4.92 26.62
C TYR A 50 -12.89 -4.90 27.70
N CYS A 51 -14.11 -5.38 27.41
CA CYS A 51 -15.28 -5.17 28.27
C CYS A 51 -15.43 -3.69 28.69
N ALA A 52 -15.14 -2.78 27.78
CA ALA A 52 -15.08 -1.35 28.04
C ALA A 52 -16.44 -0.66 27.82
N ASP A 53 -16.70 0.42 28.55
CA ASP A 53 -17.87 1.28 28.32
C ASP A 53 -17.48 2.54 27.54
N ILE A 54 -18.10 2.72 26.38
CA ILE A 54 -17.93 3.90 25.54
C ILE A 54 -19.27 4.61 25.40
N ARG A 55 -19.33 5.83 25.93
CA ARG A 55 -20.50 6.69 25.86
C ARG A 55 -20.47 7.55 24.61
N PHE A 56 -21.63 7.71 23.98
CA PHE A 56 -21.85 8.71 22.95
C PHE A 56 -22.64 9.89 23.52
N SER A 57 -22.16 11.11 23.29
CA SER A 57 -22.89 12.35 23.59
C SER A 57 -23.50 12.92 22.32
N LYS A 58 -24.83 12.99 22.26
CA LYS A 58 -25.54 13.57 21.10
C LYS A 58 -25.31 15.08 20.98
N MET A 59 -25.27 15.80 22.10
CA MET A 59 -25.03 17.25 22.14
C MET A 59 -23.63 17.60 21.63
N GLY A 60 -22.61 16.87 22.06
CA GLY A 60 -21.22 17.10 21.64
C GLY A 60 -20.86 16.40 20.33
N ASN A 61 -21.68 15.46 19.87
CA ASN A 61 -21.34 14.50 18.82
C ASN A 61 -19.97 13.84 19.09
N THR A 62 -19.74 13.43 20.34
CA THR A 62 -18.47 12.89 20.84
C THR A 62 -18.63 11.47 21.38
N TYR A 63 -17.54 10.71 21.31
CA TYR A 63 -17.37 9.44 22.01
C TYR A 63 -16.36 9.60 23.13
N GLN A 64 -16.60 8.95 24.26
CA GLN A 64 -15.70 8.96 25.41
C GLN A 64 -15.64 7.57 26.02
N LEU A 65 -14.42 7.13 26.34
CA LEU A 65 -14.21 5.95 27.19
C LEU A 65 -14.55 6.33 28.63
N VAL A 66 -15.61 5.74 29.17
CA VAL A 66 -16.09 6.01 30.55
C VAL A 66 -15.59 4.95 31.51
N ASP A 67 -15.50 3.71 31.04
CA ASP A 67 -14.82 2.62 31.73
C ASP A 67 -13.90 1.90 30.74
N LYS A 68 -12.65 1.69 31.16
CA LYS A 68 -11.62 1.02 30.38
C LYS A 68 -11.72 -0.51 30.45
N GLY A 69 -12.49 -1.07 31.40
CA GLY A 69 -12.60 -2.50 31.60
C GLY A 69 -11.22 -3.15 31.80
N THR A 70 -10.87 -4.12 30.95
CA THR A 70 -9.59 -4.84 30.98
C THR A 70 -8.45 -4.14 30.24
N LEU A 71 -8.68 -2.97 29.61
CA LEU A 71 -7.63 -2.21 28.92
C LEU A 71 -6.60 -1.66 29.92
N THR A 72 -5.37 -2.19 29.88
CA THR A 72 -4.31 -1.77 30.79
C THR A 72 -3.40 -0.72 30.16
N LYS A 73 -2.65 -0.01 31.02
CA LYS A 73 -1.59 0.92 30.56
C LYS A 73 -0.50 0.21 29.75
N LYS A 74 -0.25 -1.08 30.00
CA LYS A 74 0.72 -1.88 29.25
C LYS A 74 0.23 -2.12 27.82
N ASP A 75 -1.07 -2.40 27.66
CA ASP A 75 -1.68 -2.59 26.34
C ASP A 75 -1.62 -1.31 25.51
N VAL A 76 -1.94 -0.16 26.12
CA VAL A 76 -1.87 1.14 25.45
C VAL A 76 -0.44 1.44 24.95
N ARG A 77 0.57 1.23 25.79
CA ARG A 77 1.99 1.40 25.39
C ARG A 77 2.37 0.45 24.26
N ARG A 78 1.96 -0.82 24.35
CA ARG A 78 2.23 -1.82 23.32
C ARG A 78 1.59 -1.45 21.98
N ILE A 79 0.36 -0.94 22.02
CA ILE A 79 -0.36 -0.43 20.84
C ILE A 79 0.38 0.76 20.23
N GLU A 80 0.85 1.70 21.04
CA GLU A 80 1.62 2.86 20.58
C GLU A 80 2.91 2.45 19.87
N GLU A 81 3.68 1.53 20.46
CA GLU A 81 4.87 0.95 19.82
C GLU A 81 4.56 0.28 18.48
N LEU A 82 3.47 -0.51 18.40
CA LEU A 82 3.05 -1.18 17.18
C LEU A 82 2.67 -0.18 16.07
N LEU A 83 2.04 0.94 16.42
CA LEU A 83 1.72 2.00 15.46
C LEU A 83 2.99 2.71 14.96
N ILE A 84 3.94 2.99 15.84
CA ILE A 84 5.24 3.58 15.46
C ILE A 84 6.02 2.65 14.53
N GLN A 85 6.08 1.36 14.86
CA GLN A 85 6.70 0.34 14.01
C GLN A 85 5.99 0.21 12.65
N ASN A 86 4.66 0.30 12.61
CA ASN A 86 3.94 0.26 11.33
C ASN A 86 4.26 1.47 10.45
N ASN A 87 4.36 2.67 11.03
CA ASN A 87 4.64 3.89 10.29
C ASN A 87 6.08 3.97 9.78
N SER A 88 7.06 3.49 10.58
CA SER A 88 8.46 3.40 10.13
C SER A 88 8.62 2.42 8.97
N LEU A 89 8.03 1.23 9.06
CA LEU A 89 8.04 0.26 7.96
C LEU A 89 7.33 0.78 6.69
N LYS A 90 6.21 1.51 6.84
CA LYS A 90 5.56 2.18 5.70
C LYS A 90 6.40 3.31 5.11
N ALA A 91 7.17 4.01 5.93
CA ALA A 91 8.08 5.04 5.43
C ALA A 91 9.25 4.40 4.65
N GLU A 92 9.77 3.26 5.10
CA GLU A 92 10.75 2.46 4.37
C GLU A 92 10.17 1.90 3.05
N GLU A 93 8.92 1.45 3.05
CA GLU A 93 8.22 1.05 1.81
C GLU A 93 7.91 2.25 0.89
N ALA A 94 7.63 3.43 1.43
CA ALA A 94 7.37 4.64 0.65
C ALA A 94 8.64 5.21 -0.02
N ILE A 95 9.83 4.81 0.43
CA ILE A 95 11.10 5.07 -0.27
C ILE A 95 11.20 4.20 -1.54
N SER A 96 10.37 3.15 -1.70
CA SER A 96 10.13 2.53 -3.01
C SER A 96 9.19 3.42 -3.84
N HIS A 97 9.78 4.43 -4.47
CA HIS A 97 9.08 5.38 -5.33
C HIS A 97 8.20 4.68 -6.39
N VAL A 98 6.88 4.91 -6.33
CA VAL A 98 5.99 4.71 -7.47
C VAL A 98 6.15 5.92 -8.38
N PHE A 99 6.81 5.72 -9.52
CA PHE A 99 6.87 6.70 -10.60
C PHE A 99 5.53 6.72 -11.34
N LEU A 100 4.73 7.77 -11.11
CA LEU A 100 3.42 7.95 -11.73
C LEU A 100 3.49 8.44 -13.19
N ASP A 101 4.68 8.79 -13.68
CA ASP A 101 4.94 9.19 -15.07
C ASP A 101 5.44 8.03 -15.95
N LYS A 102 5.30 6.77 -15.53
CA LYS A 102 5.64 5.65 -16.40
C LYS A 102 4.63 5.55 -17.55
N GLU A 103 5.14 5.58 -18.77
CA GLU A 103 4.37 5.32 -19.98
C GLU A 103 3.61 3.99 -19.83
N LYS A 104 2.31 4.00 -20.17
CA LYS A 104 1.44 2.84 -20.00
C LYS A 104 1.80 1.77 -21.03
N LYS A 105 2.29 0.61 -20.56
CA LYS A 105 2.51 -0.56 -21.41
C LYS A 105 1.17 -1.16 -21.85
N LYS A 106 0.99 -1.38 -23.15
CA LYS A 106 -0.13 -2.16 -23.69
C LYS A 106 0.26 -3.63 -23.79
N PRO A 107 -0.51 -4.58 -23.24
CA PRO A 107 -0.20 -6.00 -23.40
C PRO A 107 -0.34 -6.41 -24.87
N VAL A 108 0.67 -7.10 -25.38
CA VAL A 108 0.70 -7.64 -26.74
C VAL A 108 1.08 -9.13 -26.70
N SER A 109 0.53 -9.92 -27.61
CA SER A 109 0.91 -11.31 -27.78
C SER A 109 1.92 -11.44 -28.91
N LEU A 110 3.07 -12.07 -28.64
CA LEU A 110 4.14 -12.29 -29.60
C LEU A 110 4.48 -13.78 -29.65
N SER A 111 4.51 -14.34 -30.86
CA SER A 111 4.99 -15.70 -31.09
C SER A 111 6.51 -15.67 -31.28
N LEU A 112 7.25 -16.21 -30.30
CA LEU A 112 8.71 -16.26 -30.32
C LEU A 112 9.22 -17.71 -30.29
N ARG A 113 10.36 -17.97 -30.93
CA ARG A 113 11.02 -19.27 -30.84
C ARG A 113 11.51 -19.51 -29.41
N MET A 114 11.48 -20.76 -28.95
CA MET A 114 11.91 -21.11 -27.58
C MET A 114 13.35 -20.68 -27.27
N SER A 115 14.24 -20.73 -28.27
CA SER A 115 15.63 -20.26 -28.13
C SER A 115 15.74 -18.76 -27.87
N VAL A 116 14.81 -17.95 -28.41
CA VAL A 116 14.73 -16.50 -28.16
C VAL A 116 14.21 -16.24 -26.75
N ILE A 117 13.15 -16.95 -26.33
CA ILE A 117 12.60 -16.84 -24.97
C ILE A 117 13.66 -17.13 -23.91
N ARG A 118 14.48 -18.18 -24.10
CA ARG A 118 15.58 -18.51 -23.17
C ARG A 118 16.64 -17.40 -23.07
N LYS A 119 16.91 -16.67 -24.16
CA LYS A 119 17.83 -15.52 -24.12
C LYS A 119 17.23 -14.35 -23.34
N ILE A 120 15.93 -14.08 -23.55
CA ILE A 120 15.21 -13.05 -22.78
C ILE A 120 15.23 -13.40 -21.29
N ASP A 121 14.91 -14.64 -20.94
CA ASP A 121 14.94 -15.12 -19.55
C ASP A 121 16.32 -15.00 -18.91
N GLY A 122 17.36 -15.43 -19.62
CA GLY A 122 18.73 -15.35 -19.14
C GLY A 122 19.17 -13.91 -18.86
N LEU A 123 18.77 -12.96 -19.71
CA LEU A 123 19.10 -11.54 -19.51
C LEU A 123 18.23 -10.89 -18.43
N ALA A 124 16.93 -11.20 -18.40
CA ALA A 124 16.00 -10.72 -17.38
C ALA A 124 16.47 -11.09 -15.97
N ASN A 125 16.89 -12.34 -15.78
CA ASN A 125 17.41 -12.83 -14.51
C ASN A 125 18.73 -12.16 -14.11
N ARG A 126 19.63 -11.91 -15.06
CA ARG A 126 20.93 -11.27 -14.79
C ARG A 126 20.81 -9.80 -14.41
N LEU A 127 19.81 -9.12 -14.96
CA LEU A 127 19.57 -7.69 -14.73
C LEU A 127 18.47 -7.42 -13.69
N GLU A 128 17.94 -8.48 -13.05
CA GLU A 128 16.83 -8.41 -12.10
C GLU A 128 15.63 -7.59 -12.63
N THR A 129 15.30 -7.78 -13.90
CA THR A 129 14.28 -7.00 -14.62
C THR A 129 13.24 -7.92 -15.27
N THR A 130 12.19 -7.35 -15.88
CA THR A 130 11.12 -8.13 -16.50
C THR A 130 11.44 -8.52 -17.95
N ARG A 131 10.79 -9.57 -18.45
CA ARG A 131 10.87 -9.95 -19.87
C ARG A 131 10.46 -8.80 -20.80
N SER A 132 9.43 -8.03 -20.44
CA SER A 132 9.00 -6.87 -21.22
C SER A 132 10.06 -5.78 -21.26
N ASP A 133 10.75 -5.52 -20.15
CA ASP A 133 11.83 -4.52 -20.11
C ASP A 133 13.03 -4.96 -20.95
N VAL A 134 13.34 -6.27 -20.97
CA VAL A 134 14.36 -6.82 -21.87
C VAL A 134 13.98 -6.63 -23.34
N VAL A 135 12.73 -6.86 -23.70
CA VAL A 135 12.26 -6.67 -25.08
C VAL A 135 12.36 -5.20 -25.49
N GLU A 136 11.92 -4.27 -24.64
CA GLU A 136 12.06 -2.83 -24.88
C GLU A 136 13.52 -2.42 -25.06
N MET A 137 14.42 -2.85 -24.17
CA MET A 137 15.87 -2.56 -24.30
C MET A 137 16.47 -3.07 -25.61
N VAL A 138 16.03 -4.23 -26.11
CA VAL A 138 16.51 -4.77 -27.40
C VAL A 138 15.98 -3.93 -28.55
N VAL A 139 14.70 -3.53 -28.52
CA VAL A 139 14.12 -2.65 -29.53
C VAL A 139 14.85 -1.31 -29.55
N ASP A 140 14.97 -0.63 -28.40
CA ASP A 140 15.59 0.69 -28.30
C ASP A 140 17.03 0.71 -28.83
N ARG A 141 17.79 -0.36 -28.60
CA ARG A 141 19.20 -0.43 -29.01
C ARG A 141 19.41 -0.81 -30.47
N PHE A 142 18.50 -1.58 -31.08
CA PHE A 142 18.74 -2.18 -32.40
C PHE A 142 17.76 -1.74 -33.47
N MET A 143 16.63 -1.10 -33.12
CA MET A 143 15.60 -0.78 -34.11
C MET A 143 16.08 0.23 -35.14
N GLU A 144 16.83 1.26 -34.72
CA GLU A 144 17.42 2.25 -35.63
C GLU A 144 18.47 1.63 -36.57
N THR A 145 19.29 0.71 -36.07
CA THR A 145 20.30 0.01 -36.87
C THR A 145 19.65 -0.82 -37.96
N LEU A 146 18.61 -1.59 -37.60
CA LEU A 146 17.85 -2.40 -38.54
C LEU A 146 17.13 -1.56 -39.60
N GLN A 147 16.62 -0.38 -39.23
CA GLN A 147 16.02 0.55 -40.20
C GLN A 147 17.04 1.06 -41.22
N LYS A 148 18.25 1.43 -40.76
CA LYS A 148 19.33 1.89 -41.65
C LYS A 148 19.77 0.79 -42.61
N GLU A 149 19.99 -0.42 -42.12
CA GLU A 149 20.35 -1.58 -42.96
C GLU A 149 19.26 -1.89 -44.01
N ALA A 150 17.98 -1.80 -43.63
CA ALA A 150 16.88 -2.00 -44.57
C ALA A 150 16.82 -0.92 -45.66
N MET A 151 17.18 0.33 -45.35
CA MET A 151 17.22 1.43 -46.32
C MET A 151 18.41 1.32 -47.28
N ASP A 152 19.58 0.87 -46.82
CA ASP A 152 20.77 0.70 -47.67
C ASP A 152 20.59 -0.43 -48.69
N VAL A 153 19.95 -1.53 -48.30
CA VAL A 153 19.63 -2.65 -49.22
C VAL A 153 18.61 -2.24 -50.29
N GLY A 154 17.76 -1.26 -50.02
CA GLY A 154 16.83 -0.68 -50.98
C GLY A 154 17.51 0.20 -52.04
N SER A 155 18.61 0.87 -51.68
CA SER A 155 19.39 1.73 -52.57
C SER A 155 20.34 0.96 -53.48
N GLN A 156 20.75 -0.26 -53.10
CA GLN A 156 21.59 -1.13 -53.94
C GLN A 156 20.79 -2.00 -54.93
N LYS A 157 19.45 -1.99 -54.85
CA LYS A 157 18.55 -2.72 -55.75
C LYS A 157 17.84 -1.83 -56.78
N ARG A 158 18.21 -0.55 -56.89
CA ARG A 158 17.73 0.38 -57.92
C ARG A 158 18.84 0.74 -58.89
#